data_AF-A0A2P5AJ54-F1
#
_entry.id   AF-A0A2P5AJ54-F1
#
_cell.length_a   1.000
_cell.length_b   1.000
_cell.length_c   1.000
_cell.angle_alpha   90.00
_cell.angle_beta   90.00
_cell.angle_gamma   90.00
#
_symmetry.space_group_name_H-M   'P 1'
#
loop_
_entity.id
_entity.type
_entity.pdbx_description
1 polymer ?
#
loop_
_entity_poly.entity_id
_entity_poly.type
_entity_poly.pdbx_seq_one_letter_code
_entity_poly.pdbx_strand_id
1 'polypeptide(L)'
;MVDPEQDRLLPIANVGRIMKQILPPTAKISKEGKQTMQECATEFISFVTGEASDKCHKENRKTINGDDICWALSALGFDNYAEVIVRYLHKYRESERDKANQMSKGNNNIGPPHPTTTNTTTRSDQDKVIGDSDHDIHARSTSTTTPTLMEFKIIEKGDHITLL
;
A
#
# COMPACT_ATOMS: atom_id res chain seq x y z
N MET A 1 13.08 3.94 35.54
CA MET A 1 11.66 3.64 35.25
C MET A 1 11.40 4.24 33.89
N VAL A 2 11.23 3.40 32.86
CA VAL A 2 10.94 3.88 31.50
C VAL A 2 9.48 4.33 31.50
N ASP A 3 9.23 5.53 31.00
CA ASP A 3 7.88 6.06 30.87
C ASP A 3 7.13 5.27 29.78
N PRO A 4 6.08 4.50 30.11
CA PRO A 4 5.36 3.67 29.15
C PRO A 4 4.72 4.48 28.01
N GLU A 5 4.52 5.79 28.23
CA GLU A 5 3.99 6.69 27.21
C GLU A 5 5.04 6.93 26.11
N GLN A 6 6.31 7.02 26.47
CA GLN A 6 7.41 7.19 25.51
C GLN A 6 7.60 5.97 24.60
N ASP A 7 7.32 4.76 25.07
CA ASP A 7 7.41 3.53 24.27
C ASP A 7 6.38 3.49 23.13
N ARG A 8 5.30 4.28 23.22
CA ARG A 8 4.23 4.36 22.22
C ARG A 8 4.43 5.47 21.20
N LEU A 9 5.41 6.35 21.42
CA LEU A 9 5.69 7.46 20.53
C LEU A 9 6.54 7.01 19.33
N LEU A 10 6.27 7.58 18.17
CA LEU A 10 7.12 7.39 16.99
C LEU A 10 8.50 8.01 17.23
N PRO A 11 9.60 7.48 16.65
CA PRO A 11 10.92 8.09 16.82
C PRO A 11 10.92 9.57 16.39
N ILE A 12 11.27 10.47 17.31
CA ILE A 12 11.23 11.93 17.11
C ILE A 12 12.02 12.38 15.88
N ALA A 13 13.11 11.69 15.56
CA ALA A 13 13.95 11.96 14.39
C ALA A 13 13.20 11.69 13.07
N ASN A 14 12.37 10.64 13.02
CA ASN A 14 11.57 10.31 11.84
C ASN A 14 10.46 11.33 11.64
N VAL A 15 9.77 11.73 12.72
CA VAL A 15 8.77 12.81 12.71
C VAL A 15 9.39 14.10 12.18
N GLY A 16 10.52 14.53 12.75
CA GLY A 16 11.21 15.74 12.33
C GLY A 16 11.67 15.71 10.87
N ARG A 17 12.10 14.54 10.36
CA ARG A 17 12.49 14.37 8.94
C ARG A 17 11.30 14.52 8.00
N ILE A 18 10.15 13.94 8.33
CA ILE A 18 8.92 14.03 7.51
C ILE A 18 8.39 15.46 7.52
N MET A 19 8.28 16.08 8.70
CA MET A 19 7.87 17.49 8.81
C MET A 19 8.74 18.40 7.93
N LYS A 20 10.04 18.10 7.82
CA LYS A 20 10.99 18.86 7.00
C LYS A 20 10.73 18.77 5.50
N GLN A 21 10.14 17.69 4.99
CA GLN A 21 9.98 17.45 3.56
C GLN A 21 9.03 18.45 2.88
N ILE A 22 8.10 19.03 3.65
CA ILE A 22 7.13 20.00 3.14
C ILE A 22 7.52 21.46 3.44
N LEU A 23 8.70 21.68 4.04
CA LEU A 23 9.17 23.00 4.42
C LEU A 23 10.35 23.44 3.54
N PRO A 24 10.57 24.77 3.40
CA PRO A 24 11.78 25.28 2.78
C PRO A 24 13.07 24.72 3.44
N PRO A 25 14.17 24.54 2.67
CA PRO A 25 15.41 23.97 3.19
C PRO A 25 15.98 24.72 4.42
N THR A 26 15.79 26.04 4.47
CA THR A 26 16.31 26.92 5.52
C THR A 26 15.45 27.01 6.77
N ALA A 27 14.20 26.52 6.72
CA ALA A 27 13.29 26.60 7.84
C ALA A 27 13.88 25.89 9.07
N LYS A 28 13.39 26.18 10.28
CA LYS A 28 13.72 25.41 11.49
C LYS A 28 12.43 24.92 12.12
N ILE A 29 12.50 23.76 12.77
CA ILE A 29 11.39 23.20 13.55
C ILE A 29 11.87 23.18 14.99
N SER A 30 11.11 23.80 15.89
CA SER A 30 11.36 23.81 17.33
C SER A 30 11.37 22.39 17.90
N LYS A 31 11.90 22.23 19.12
CA LYS A 31 11.85 20.94 19.81
C LYS A 31 10.40 20.59 20.14
N GLU A 32 9.68 21.58 20.65
CA GLU A 32 8.28 21.53 21.08
C GLU A 32 7.38 21.17 19.89
N GLY A 33 7.56 21.81 18.74
CA GLY A 33 6.78 21.49 17.53
C GLY A 33 6.99 20.05 17.03
N LYS A 34 8.18 19.46 17.23
CA LYS A 34 8.39 18.03 16.94
C LYS A 34 7.67 17.14 17.94
N GLN A 35 7.65 17.50 19.22
CA GLN A 35 6.97 16.74 20.28
C GLN A 35 5.45 16.77 20.07
N THR A 36 4.88 17.94 19.81
CA THR A 36 3.44 18.07 19.50
C THR A 36 3.07 17.22 18.28
N MET A 37 3.83 17.28 17.19
CA MET A 37 3.54 16.46 16.02
C MET A 37 3.74 14.96 16.26
N GLN A 38 4.66 14.58 17.14
CA GLN A 38 4.87 13.19 17.55
C GLN A 38 3.66 12.66 18.32
N GLU A 39 3.16 13.44 19.28
CA GLU A 39 1.93 13.14 20.03
C GLU A 39 0.71 13.05 19.09
N CYS A 40 0.51 14.06 18.23
CA CYS A 40 -0.58 14.07 17.26
C CYS A 40 -0.52 12.87 16.30
N ALA A 41 0.67 12.46 15.85
CA ALA A 41 0.81 11.30 14.97
C ALA A 41 0.46 9.99 15.69
N THR A 42 0.88 9.83 16.95
CA THR A 42 0.52 8.67 17.77
C THR A 42 -0.99 8.63 18.06
N GLU A 43 -1.58 9.78 18.37
CA GLU A 43 -3.02 9.90 18.55
C GLU A 43 -3.78 9.61 17.26
N PHE A 44 -3.33 10.13 16.11
CA PHE A 44 -3.94 9.86 14.80
C PHE A 44 -3.98 8.36 14.48
N ILE A 45 -2.89 7.63 14.74
CA ILE A 45 -2.85 6.17 14.58
C ILE A 45 -3.92 5.52 15.47
N SER A 46 -3.98 5.91 16.74
CA SER A 46 -4.95 5.36 17.70
C SER A 46 -6.40 5.70 17.31
N PHE A 47 -6.63 6.90 16.81
CA PHE A 47 -7.94 7.38 16.36
C PHE A 47 -8.47 6.60 15.15
N VAL A 48 -7.67 6.52 14.08
CA VAL A 48 -8.06 5.80 12.85
C VAL A 48 -8.21 4.30 13.13
N THR A 49 -7.31 3.71 13.92
CA THR A 49 -7.40 2.29 14.26
C THR A 49 -8.57 1.98 15.20
N GLY A 50 -8.95 2.92 16.07
CA GLY A 50 -10.17 2.83 16.88
C GLY A 50 -11.42 2.77 16.02
N GLU A 51 -11.57 3.70 15.08
CA GLU A 51 -12.73 3.73 14.16
C GLU A 51 -12.80 2.47 13.28
N ALA A 52 -11.66 2.02 12.75
CA ALA A 52 -11.57 0.78 11.99
C ALA A 52 -11.90 -0.46 12.82
N SER A 53 -11.45 -0.48 14.08
CA SER A 53 -11.76 -1.55 15.04
C SER A 53 -13.26 -1.62 15.29
N ASP A 54 -13.94 -0.49 15.50
CA ASP A 54 -15.38 -0.45 15.76
C ASP A 54 -16.18 -1.02 14.59
N LYS A 55 -15.82 -0.66 13.35
CA LYS A 55 -16.43 -1.28 12.16
C LYS A 55 -16.18 -2.78 12.10
N CYS A 56 -14.93 -3.21 12.28
CA CYS A 56 -14.55 -4.62 12.24
C CYS A 56 -15.39 -5.44 13.25
N HIS A 57 -15.54 -4.94 14.47
CA HIS A 57 -16.34 -5.58 15.51
C HIS A 57 -17.85 -5.58 15.18
N LYS A 58 -18.39 -4.48 14.65
CA LYS A 58 -19.80 -4.42 14.17
C LYS A 58 -20.09 -5.47 13.09
N GLU A 59 -19.09 -5.83 12.29
CA GLU A 59 -19.18 -6.89 11.27
C GLU A 59 -18.85 -8.30 11.81
N ASN A 60 -18.78 -8.48 13.14
CA ASN A 60 -18.45 -9.75 13.81
C ASN A 60 -17.07 -10.32 13.43
N ARG A 61 -16.12 -9.47 13.02
CA ARG A 61 -14.74 -9.85 12.74
C ARG A 61 -13.83 -9.50 13.91
N LYS A 62 -12.82 -10.35 14.16
CA LYS A 62 -11.80 -10.16 15.21
C LYS A 62 -10.49 -9.59 14.70
N THR A 63 -10.36 -9.44 13.38
CA THR A 63 -9.12 -9.02 12.72
C THR A 63 -9.42 -7.85 11.80
N ILE A 64 -8.82 -6.71 12.11
CA ILE A 64 -8.85 -5.52 11.27
C ILE A 64 -8.06 -5.81 9.99
N ASN A 65 -8.64 -5.48 8.84
CA ASN A 65 -8.01 -5.63 7.54
C ASN A 65 -7.74 -4.26 6.90
N GLY A 66 -7.13 -4.25 5.71
CA GLY A 66 -6.83 -3.00 4.99
C GLY A 66 -8.07 -2.24 4.53
N ASP A 67 -9.19 -2.94 4.25
CA ASP A 67 -10.44 -2.31 3.80
C ASP A 67 -11.12 -1.54 4.96
N ASP A 68 -10.95 -2.00 6.20
CA ASP A 68 -11.40 -1.30 7.40
C ASP A 68 -10.72 0.05 7.57
N ILE A 69 -9.40 0.09 7.34
CA ILE A 69 -8.60 1.32 7.40
C ILE A 69 -9.04 2.29 6.31
N CYS A 70 -9.24 1.80 5.08
CA CYS A 70 -9.73 2.63 3.97
C CYS A 70 -11.09 3.26 4.30
N TRP A 71 -12.00 2.45 4.86
CA TRP A 71 -13.31 2.94 5.29
C TRP A 71 -13.21 3.95 6.42
N ALA A 72 -12.41 3.68 7.45
CA ALA A 72 -12.25 4.58 8.60
C ALA A 72 -11.74 5.95 8.16
N LEU A 73 -10.77 6.00 7.25
CA LEU A 73 -10.28 7.27 6.70
C LEU A 73 -11.39 8.08 6.02
N SER A 74 -12.23 7.44 5.19
CA SER A 74 -13.39 8.12 4.58
C SER A 74 -14.44 8.54 5.62
N ALA A 75 -14.77 7.67 6.57
CA ALA A 75 -15.76 7.96 7.62
C ALA A 75 -15.35 9.15 8.50
N LEU A 76 -14.05 9.33 8.71
CA LEU A 76 -13.45 10.43 9.46
C LEU A 76 -13.23 11.71 8.63
N GLY A 77 -13.58 11.72 7.35
CA GLY A 77 -13.46 12.88 6.45
C GLY A 77 -12.09 13.06 5.81
N PHE A 78 -11.24 12.03 5.80
CA PHE A 78 -9.93 12.03 5.13
C PHE A 78 -10.00 11.41 3.72
N ASP A 79 -11.03 11.74 2.93
CA ASP A 79 -11.31 11.09 1.64
C ASP A 79 -10.16 11.14 0.63
N ASN A 80 -9.45 12.27 0.58
CA ASN A 80 -8.28 12.46 -0.28
C ASN A 80 -7.12 11.50 0.08
N TYR A 81 -7.04 11.07 1.34
CA TYR A 81 -6.08 10.06 1.79
C TYR A 81 -6.64 8.64 1.59
N ALA A 82 -7.93 8.43 1.85
CA ALA A 82 -8.59 7.15 1.62
C ALA A 82 -8.41 6.66 0.18
N GLU A 83 -8.60 7.53 -0.82
CA GLU A 83 -8.41 7.19 -2.23
C GLU A 83 -6.97 6.73 -2.55
N VAL A 84 -5.98 7.40 -1.95
CA VAL A 84 -4.56 7.03 -2.13
C VAL A 84 -4.26 5.68 -1.48
N ILE A 85 -4.76 5.45 -0.27
CA ILE A 85 -4.54 4.20 0.47
C ILE A 85 -5.23 3.01 -0.20
N VAL A 86 -6.43 3.18 -0.76
CA VAL A 86 -7.11 2.14 -1.54
C VAL A 86 -6.23 1.70 -2.73
N ARG A 87 -5.71 2.65 -3.51
CA ARG A 87 -4.80 2.33 -4.62
C ARG A 87 -3.53 1.62 -4.16
N TYR A 88 -2.97 2.04 -3.03
CA TYR A 88 -1.82 1.36 -2.43
C TYR A 88 -2.14 -0.09 -2.03
N LEU A 89 -3.29 -0.31 -1.36
CA LEU A 89 -3.74 -1.64 -0.94
C LEU A 89 -3.93 -2.59 -2.12
N HIS A 90 -4.48 -2.10 -3.23
CA HIS A 90 -4.61 -2.88 -4.46
C HIS A 90 -3.25 -3.33 -5.01
N LYS A 91 -2.29 -2.40 -5.14
CA LYS A 91 -0.93 -2.72 -5.62
C LYS A 91 -0.20 -3.66 -4.67
N TYR A 92 -0.36 -3.48 -3.36
CA TYR A 92 0.23 -4.37 -2.37
C TYR A 92 -0.29 -5.81 -2.54
N ARG A 93 -1.62 -5.99 -2.64
CA ARG A 93 -2.26 -7.29 -2.87
C ARG A 93 -1.81 -7.95 -4.18
N GLU A 94 -1.63 -7.19 -5.25
CA GLU A 94 -1.07 -7.69 -6.52
C GLU A 94 0.37 -8.19 -6.34
N SER A 95 1.23 -7.37 -5.72
CA SER A 95 2.64 -7.72 -5.50
C SER A 95 2.82 -8.97 -4.63
N GLU A 96 1.95 -9.20 -3.65
CA GLU A 96 1.98 -10.39 -2.81
C GLU A 96 1.57 -11.65 -3.60
N ARG A 97 0.63 -11.52 -4.55
CA ARG A 97 0.25 -12.63 -5.45
C ARG A 97 1.39 -12.98 -6.39
N ASP A 98 2.09 -11.98 -6.92
CA ASP A 98 3.24 -12.21 -7.81
C ASP A 98 4.39 -12.92 -7.09
N LYS A 99 4.70 -12.52 -5.85
CA LYS A 99 5.70 -13.21 -5.01
C LYS A 99 5.32 -14.66 -4.75
N ALA A 100 4.05 -14.93 -4.43
CA ALA A 100 3.55 -16.29 -4.23
C ALA A 100 3.69 -17.13 -5.51
N ASN A 101 3.33 -16.56 -6.67
CA ASN A 101 3.45 -17.22 -7.97
C ASN A 101 4.90 -17.51 -8.38
N GLN A 102 5.86 -16.66 -8.00
CA GLN A 102 7.28 -16.90 -8.26
C GLN A 102 7.85 -18.03 -7.40
N MET A 103 7.45 -18.12 -6.13
CA MET A 103 7.85 -19.23 -5.25
C MET A 103 7.31 -20.58 -5.74
N SER A 104 6.09 -20.63 -6.29
CA SER A 104 5.54 -21.87 -6.86
C SER A 104 6.23 -22.32 -8.16
N LYS A 105 6.90 -21.42 -8.89
CA LYS A 105 7.63 -21.74 -10.13
C LYS A 105 9.04 -22.29 -9.90
N GLY A 106 9.59 -22.16 -8.70
CA GLY A 106 10.95 -22.63 -8.35
C GLY A 106 11.05 -24.13 -8.05
N ASN A 107 9.95 -24.87 -7.98
CA ASN A 107 9.94 -26.26 -7.49
C ASN A 107 9.75 -27.34 -8.58
N ASN A 108 9.84 -26.99 -9.87
CA ASN A 108 9.61 -27.92 -10.99
C ASN A 108 10.86 -28.18 -11.86
N ASN A 109 12.05 -28.38 -11.26
CA ASN A 109 13.22 -28.86 -12.00
C ASN A 109 14.08 -29.83 -11.19
N ILE A 110 13.69 -31.11 -11.19
CA ILE A 110 14.61 -32.25 -11.13
C ILE A 110 14.13 -33.24 -12.22
N GLY A 111 14.88 -33.32 -13.33
CA GLY A 111 14.68 -34.29 -14.42
C GLY A 111 15.28 -35.68 -14.10
N PRO A 112 15.41 -36.64 -15.04
CA PRO A 112 15.29 -36.55 -16.51
C PRO A 112 14.24 -37.52 -17.13
N PRO A 113 13.97 -37.42 -18.45
CA PRO A 113 13.18 -38.43 -19.17
C PRO A 113 14.07 -39.65 -19.48
N HIS A 114 13.57 -40.87 -19.24
CA HIS A 114 14.21 -42.10 -19.71
C HIS A 114 13.32 -42.83 -20.75
N PRO A 115 13.89 -43.34 -21.87
CA PRO A 115 13.15 -43.99 -22.95
C PRO A 115 13.06 -45.52 -22.78
N THR A 116 12.11 -46.15 -23.52
CA THR A 116 12.19 -47.46 -24.22
C THR A 116 10.95 -48.38 -24.04
N THR A 117 10.13 -48.43 -25.11
CA THR A 117 9.56 -49.60 -25.85
C THR A 117 8.69 -50.64 -25.13
N THR A 118 7.43 -50.87 -25.60
CA THR A 118 7.00 -51.97 -26.51
C THR A 118 5.46 -52.10 -26.60
N ASN A 119 4.91 -52.04 -27.83
CA ASN A 119 3.71 -52.66 -28.50
C ASN A 119 2.40 -52.92 -27.69
N THR A 120 1.16 -52.81 -28.20
CA THR A 120 0.59 -53.20 -29.51
C THR A 120 -0.89 -52.73 -29.61
N THR A 121 -1.38 -52.41 -30.82
CA THR A 121 -2.78 -52.57 -31.33
C THR A 121 -3.92 -51.83 -30.60
N THR A 122 -4.67 -50.89 -31.20
CA THR A 122 -5.69 -51.14 -32.25
C THR A 122 -6.19 -49.81 -32.89
N ARG A 123 -6.55 -49.89 -34.19
CA ARG A 123 -7.25 -48.94 -35.10
C ARG A 123 -8.39 -48.13 -34.44
N SER A 124 -8.72 -46.90 -34.84
CA SER A 124 -9.21 -46.44 -36.17
C SER A 124 -9.40 -44.91 -36.20
N ASP A 125 -9.05 -44.28 -37.34
CA ASP A 125 -9.74 -43.23 -38.15
C ASP A 125 -10.70 -42.23 -37.45
N GLN A 126 -10.82 -40.92 -37.75
CA GLN A 126 -10.47 -40.07 -38.90
C GLN A 126 -10.79 -38.58 -38.56
N ASP A 127 -10.08 -37.64 -39.19
CA ASP A 127 -10.51 -36.28 -39.65
C ASP A 127 -11.04 -35.23 -38.63
N LYS A 128 -10.83 -33.91 -38.71
CA LYS A 128 -10.45 -32.97 -39.79
C LYS A 128 -10.16 -31.56 -39.20
N VAL A 129 -9.08 -30.92 -39.67
CA VAL A 129 -8.97 -29.54 -40.22
C VAL A 129 -9.41 -28.28 -39.42
N ILE A 130 -8.38 -27.46 -39.13
CA ILE A 130 -8.17 -25.99 -39.32
C ILE A 130 -9.20 -24.96 -38.79
N GLY A 131 -8.69 -23.99 -38.02
CA GLY A 131 -9.34 -22.69 -37.78
C GLY A 131 -8.43 -21.72 -37.02
N ASP A 132 -7.60 -21.00 -37.77
CA ASP A 132 -6.78 -19.85 -37.37
C ASP A 132 -7.67 -18.63 -37.05
N SER A 133 -7.34 -17.84 -36.02
CA SER A 133 -7.93 -16.52 -35.76
C SER A 133 -7.09 -15.74 -34.75
N ASP A 134 -6.20 -14.92 -35.31
CA ASP A 134 -5.59 -13.75 -34.70
C ASP A 134 -6.63 -12.85 -34.00
N HIS A 135 -6.29 -12.31 -32.83
CA HIS A 135 -6.85 -11.03 -32.41
C HIS A 135 -5.83 -10.14 -31.69
N ASP A 136 -5.59 -9.01 -32.37
CA ASP A 136 -4.70 -7.91 -32.07
C ASP A 136 -4.85 -7.28 -30.67
N ILE A 137 -3.68 -7.13 -30.06
CA ILE A 137 -3.20 -6.02 -29.23
C ILE A 137 -3.92 -4.67 -29.41
N HIS A 138 -4.51 -4.17 -28.31
CA HIS A 138 -4.75 -2.74 -28.12
C HIS A 138 -4.08 -2.26 -26.83
N ALA A 139 -2.95 -1.55 -27.01
CA ALA A 139 -2.24 -0.85 -25.96
C ALA A 139 -3.09 0.33 -25.46
N ARG A 140 -3.63 0.21 -24.24
CA ARG A 140 -4.29 1.31 -23.54
C ARG A 140 -3.22 2.13 -22.81
N SER A 141 -2.85 3.28 -23.36
CA SER A 141 -2.00 4.27 -22.67
C SER A 141 -2.72 4.77 -21.41
N THR A 142 -2.21 4.41 -20.23
CA THR A 142 -2.66 5.00 -18.96
C THR A 142 -1.83 6.24 -18.65
N SER A 143 -2.44 7.41 -18.76
CA SER A 143 -1.88 8.67 -18.26
C SER A 143 -1.75 8.62 -16.74
N THR A 144 -0.53 8.64 -16.25
CA THR A 144 -0.22 8.79 -14.82
C THR A 144 -0.48 10.25 -14.42
N THR A 145 -1.66 10.54 -13.88
CA THR A 145 -1.89 11.82 -13.19
C THR A 145 -1.34 11.68 -11.77
N THR A 146 -0.19 12.29 -11.54
CA THR A 146 0.39 12.48 -10.21
C THR A 146 -0.62 13.26 -9.36
N PRO A 147 -1.08 12.76 -8.20
CA PRO A 147 -1.97 13.53 -7.35
C PRO A 147 -1.23 14.77 -6.84
N THR A 148 -1.82 15.94 -7.06
CA THR A 148 -1.30 17.23 -6.61
C THR A 148 -1.22 17.22 -5.08
N LEU A 149 0.00 17.40 -4.56
CA LEU A 149 0.25 17.64 -3.14
C LEU A 149 -0.51 18.91 -2.73
N MET A 150 -1.29 18.86 -1.66
CA MET A 150 -1.99 20.05 -1.14
C MET A 150 -0.97 21.18 -0.91
N GLU A 151 -1.14 22.28 -1.64
CA GLU A 151 -0.29 23.46 -1.53
C GLU A 151 -0.68 24.19 -0.24
N PHE A 152 0.13 24.04 0.81
CA PHE A 152 0.02 24.89 1.99
C PHE A 152 0.49 26.29 1.61
N LYS A 153 -0.46 27.22 1.46
CA LYS A 153 -0.15 28.62 1.23
C LYS A 153 0.55 29.20 2.47
N ILE A 154 1.87 29.35 2.39
CA ILE A 154 2.65 30.07 3.39
C ILE A 154 2.17 31.53 3.36
N ILE A 155 1.58 31.98 4.46
CA ILE A 155 1.26 33.40 4.64
C ILE A 155 2.56 34.07 5.05
N GLU A 156 3.27 34.64 4.08
CA GLU A 156 4.42 35.50 4.36
C GLU A 156 3.92 36.81 4.99
N LYS A 157 4.23 36.99 6.27
CA LYS A 157 4.18 38.30 6.90
C LYS A 157 5.41 38.50 7.77
N GLY A 158 6.46 39.04 7.15
CA GLY A 158 7.69 39.48 7.81
C GLY A 158 8.63 38.33 8.18
N ASP A 159 9.92 38.56 7.96
CA ASP A 159 10.99 37.62 8.26
C ASP A 159 10.85 37.02 9.66
N HIS A 160 10.91 35.68 9.71
CA HIS A 160 10.76 34.77 10.86
C HIS A 160 9.37 34.14 11.04
N ILE A 161 9.14 33.04 10.30
CA ILE A 161 8.13 32.04 10.68
C ILE A 161 8.68 31.27 11.89
N THR A 162 8.29 31.70 13.08
CA THR A 162 8.36 30.91 14.30
C THR A 162 7.02 30.18 14.44
N LEU A 163 6.99 28.88 14.18
CA LEU A 163 5.88 28.02 14.62
C LEU A 163 6.08 27.80 16.12
N LEU A 164 5.27 28.50 16.93
CA LEU A 164 5.10 28.22 18.36
C LEU A 164 4.34 26.89 18.51
#